data_AF-A0A3D2W9X9-F1
#
_entry.id   AF-A0A3D2W9X9-F1
#
_cell.length_a   1.000
_cell.length_b   1.000
_cell.length_c   1.000
_cell.angle_alpha   90.00
_cell.angle_beta   90.00
_cell.angle_gamma   90.00
#
_symmetry.space_group_name_H-M   'P 1'
#
loop_
_entity.id
_entity.type
_entity.pdbx_description
1 polymer ?
#
loop_
_entity_poly.entity_id
_entity_poly.type
_entity_poly.pdbx_seq_one_letter_code
_entity_poly.pdbx_strand_id
1 'polypeptide(L)'
;MSKMSKETKIKRRLKELTTIYSKLPEKKRSIAEPLIKNAAFMEVELEELRVIIAQNGASEEYKNGENQYGRKASADLQSYNSLLKSYNMVNSRLEAMLPPEEETDELTAFLEGNE
;
A
#
# COMPACT_ATOMS: atom_id res chain seq x y z
N MET A 1 -3.77 18.72 18.17
CA MET A 1 -2.74 18.01 17.38
C MET A 1 -2.94 18.33 15.91
N SER A 2 -1.95 18.89 15.21
CA SER A 2 -2.12 19.28 13.80
C SER A 2 -2.23 18.03 12.93
N LYS A 3 -3.28 17.95 12.10
CA LYS A 3 -3.45 16.84 11.14
C LYS A 3 -2.33 16.96 10.11
N MET A 4 -1.40 16.01 10.13
CA MET A 4 -0.28 15.96 9.19
C MET A 4 -0.82 15.94 7.75
N SER A 5 -0.23 16.75 6.85
CA SER A 5 -0.71 16.84 5.47
C SER A 5 -0.50 15.53 4.71
N LYS A 6 -1.30 15.32 3.67
CA LYS A 6 -1.19 14.16 2.77
C LYS A 6 0.23 14.03 2.20
N GLU A 7 0.79 15.13 1.73
CA GLU A 7 2.14 15.17 1.18
C GLU A 7 3.19 14.75 2.22
N THR A 8 3.04 15.19 3.48
CA THR A 8 3.93 14.78 4.56
C THR A 8 3.80 13.29 4.87
N LYS A 9 2.59 12.73 4.86
CA LYS A 9 2.38 11.28 5.02
C LYS A 9 3.07 10.49 3.91
N ILE A 10 2.91 10.91 2.66
CA ILE A 10 3.53 10.26 1.49
C ILE A 10 5.05 10.33 1.61
N LYS A 11 5.62 11.51 1.91
CA LYS A 11 7.07 11.68 2.10
C LYS A 11 7.63 10.80 3.22
N ARG A 12 6.91 10.71 4.34
CA ARG A 12 7.28 9.83 5.46
C ARG A 12 7.31 8.37 5.01
N ARG A 13 6.23 7.90 4.38
CA ARG A 13 6.12 6.52 3.92
C ARG A 13 7.15 6.16 2.84
N LEU A 14 7.40 7.08 1.92
CA LEU A 14 8.45 6.97 0.91
C LEU A 14 9.82 6.78 1.58
N LYS A 15 10.14 7.60 2.59
CA LYS A 15 11.41 7.49 3.32
C LYS A 15 11.57 6.12 3.98
N GLU A 16 10.53 5.64 4.66
CA GLU A 16 10.53 4.31 5.32
C GLU A 16 10.80 3.18 4.31
N LEU A 17 10.05 3.16 3.21
CA LEU A 17 10.22 2.14 2.17
C LEU A 17 11.60 2.23 1.52
N THR A 18 12.09 3.42 1.19
CA THR A 18 13.44 3.59 0.64
C THR A 18 14.52 3.05 1.58
N THR A 19 14.34 3.19 2.90
CA THR A 19 15.26 2.59 3.89
C THR A 19 15.22 1.06 3.85
N ILE A 20 14.04 0.44 3.79
CA ILE A 20 13.87 -1.03 3.70
C ILE A 20 14.60 -1.59 2.47
N TYR A 21 14.45 -0.92 1.32
CA TYR A 21 15.01 -1.38 0.06
C TYR A 21 16.44 -0.87 -0.23
N SER A 22 17.09 -0.21 0.74
CA SER A 22 18.40 0.43 0.56
C SER A 22 19.54 -0.55 0.23
N LYS A 23 19.43 -1.79 0.69
CA LYS A 23 20.44 -2.85 0.47
C LYS A 23 20.29 -3.59 -0.85
N LEU A 24 19.28 -3.26 -1.68
CA LEU A 24 19.11 -3.92 -2.97
C LEU A 24 20.27 -3.63 -3.93
N PRO A 25 20.71 -4.61 -4.75
CA PRO A 25 21.64 -4.38 -5.85
C PRO A 25 21.11 -3.29 -6.79
N GLU A 26 22.00 -2.50 -7.40
CA GLU A 26 21.65 -1.33 -8.23
C GLU A 26 20.57 -1.63 -9.28
N LYS A 27 20.70 -2.74 -10.02
CA LYS A 27 19.72 -3.16 -11.02
C LYS A 27 18.34 -3.46 -10.44
N LYS A 28 18.25 -4.03 -9.25
CA LYS A 28 16.96 -4.26 -8.56
C LYS A 28 16.41 -2.95 -7.99
N ARG A 29 17.29 -2.09 -7.49
CA ARG A 29 16.95 -0.79 -6.91
C ARG A 29 16.30 0.14 -7.94
N SER A 30 16.81 0.20 -9.16
CA SER A 30 16.21 1.03 -10.22
C SER A 30 14.78 0.62 -10.58
N ILE A 31 14.44 -0.67 -10.43
CA ILE A 31 13.08 -1.18 -10.62
C ILE A 31 12.22 -0.92 -9.37
N ALA A 32 12.81 -1.04 -8.17
CA ALA A 32 12.13 -0.84 -6.90
C ALA A 32 11.74 0.64 -6.66
N GLU A 33 12.57 1.60 -7.05
CA GLU A 33 12.33 3.03 -6.82
C GLU A 33 10.95 3.55 -7.29
N PRO A 34 10.52 3.34 -8.55
CA PRO A 34 9.19 3.77 -8.98
C PRO A 34 8.07 3.00 -8.27
N LEU A 35 8.28 1.72 -7.94
CA LEU A 35 7.32 0.91 -7.19
C LEU A 35 7.14 1.41 -5.76
N ILE A 36 8.23 1.78 -5.08
CA ILE A 36 8.23 2.37 -3.73
C ILE A 36 7.46 3.70 -3.72
N LYS A 37 7.71 4.57 -4.71
CA LYS A 37 6.98 5.85 -4.83
C LYS A 37 5.48 5.62 -5.00
N ASN A 38 5.10 4.66 -5.84
CA ASN A 38 3.70 4.29 -6.02
C ASN A 38 3.10 3.70 -4.74
N ALA A 39 3.77 2.75 -4.08
CA ALA A 39 3.30 2.16 -2.83
C ALA A 39 3.04 3.24 -1.76
N ALA A 40 3.97 4.18 -1.59
CA ALA A 40 3.82 5.27 -0.63
C ALA A 40 2.62 6.19 -0.93
N PHE A 41 2.41 6.53 -2.20
CA PHE A 41 1.25 7.32 -2.64
C PHE A 41 -0.06 6.56 -2.40
N MET A 42 -0.12 5.31 -2.88
CA MET A 42 -1.32 4.49 -2.85
C MET A 42 -1.76 4.16 -1.42
N GLU A 43 -0.83 3.91 -0.50
CA GLU A 43 -1.15 3.63 0.90
C GLU A 43 -1.87 4.82 1.55
N VAL A 44 -1.40 6.05 1.32
CA VAL A 44 -2.03 7.26 1.85
C VAL A 44 -3.39 7.53 1.20
N GLU A 45 -3.51 7.31 -0.12
CA GLU A 45 -4.81 7.43 -0.82
C GLU A 45 -5.84 6.41 -0.32
N LEU A 46 -5.42 5.16 -0.05
CA LEU A 46 -6.29 4.14 0.52
C LEU A 46 -6.81 4.55 1.90
N GLU A 47 -5.99 5.18 2.74
CA GLU A 47 -6.45 5.74 4.02
C GLU A 47 -7.51 6.82 3.82
N GLU A 48 -7.31 7.75 2.88
CA GLU A 48 -8.24 8.85 2.62
C GLU A 48 -9.58 8.34 2.07
N LEU A 49 -9.54 7.46 1.07
CA LEU A 49 -10.73 6.83 0.51
C LEU A 49 -11.50 6.05 1.58
N ARG A 50 -10.81 5.37 2.50
CA ARG A 50 -11.46 4.67 3.62
C ARG A 50 -12.22 5.64 4.54
N VAL A 51 -11.66 6.81 4.82
CA VAL A 51 -12.33 7.86 5.61
C VAL A 51 -13.55 8.39 4.86
N ILE A 52 -13.43 8.68 3.57
CA ILE A 52 -14.52 9.18 2.73
C ILE A 52 -15.67 8.15 2.67
N ILE A 53 -15.36 6.87 2.43
CA ILE A 53 -16.35 5.79 2.39
C ILE A 53 -17.03 5.61 3.75
N ALA A 54 -16.28 5.73 4.86
CA ALA A 54 -16.86 5.65 6.20
C ALA A 54 -17.83 6.81 6.49
N GLN A 55 -17.60 7.98 5.91
CA GLN A 55 -18.44 9.17 6.09
C GLN A 55 -19.66 9.17 5.16
N ASN A 56 -19.45 8.86 3.87
CA ASN A 56 -20.45 9.03 2.81
C ASN A 56 -21.21 7.74 2.49
N GLY A 57 -20.69 6.60 2.94
CA GLY A 57 -21.24 5.28 2.66
C GLY A 57 -20.64 4.62 1.40
N ALA A 58 -20.76 3.30 1.38
CA ALA A 58 -20.28 2.41 0.33
C ALA A 58 -21.19 2.32 -0.91
N SER A 59 -22.36 2.97 -0.86
CA SER A 59 -23.37 2.89 -1.91
C SER A 59 -24.03 4.24 -2.13
N GLU A 60 -24.30 4.58 -3.39
CA GLU A 60 -25.00 5.79 -3.79
C GLU A 60 -26.28 5.44 -4.55
N GLU A 61 -27.29 6.30 -4.44
CA GLU A 61 -28.48 6.20 -5.28
C GLU A 61 -28.15 6.61 -6.71
N TYR A 62 -28.81 5.97 -7.67
CA TYR A 62 -28.74 6.38 -9.07
C TYR A 62 -30.14 6.49 -9.64
N LYS A 63 -30.28 7.40 -10.62
CA LYS A 63 -31.48 7.56 -11.42
C LYS A 63 -31.11 7.54 -12.90
N ASN A 64 -31.55 6.50 -13.60
CA ASN A 64 -31.37 6.36 -15.04
C ASN A 64 -32.72 6.62 -15.73
N GLY A 65 -32.90 7.82 -16.29
CA GLY A 65 -34.18 8.21 -16.89
C GLY A 65 -35.30 8.33 -15.86
N GLU A 66 -36.53 8.50 -16.35
CA GLU A 66 -37.64 8.95 -15.52
C GLU A 66 -38.16 7.90 -14.53
N ASN A 67 -37.96 6.60 -14.81
CA ASN A 67 -38.53 5.49 -14.01
C ASN A 67 -37.52 4.39 -13.60
N GLN A 68 -36.21 4.62 -13.69
CA GLN A 68 -35.22 3.64 -13.26
C GLN A 68 -34.39 4.22 -12.12
N TYR A 69 -34.51 3.58 -10.95
CA TYR A 69 -33.84 3.99 -9.72
C TYR A 69 -33.22 2.77 -9.07
N GLY A 70 -32.18 2.97 -8.28
CA GLY A 70 -31.61 1.90 -7.47
C GLY A 70 -30.41 2.38 -6.66
N ARG A 71 -29.70 1.43 -6.06
CA ARG A 71 -28.43 1.68 -5.39
C ARG A 71 -27.31 0.97 -6.12
N LYS A 72 -26.18 1.64 -6.26
CA LYS A 72 -24.94 1.07 -6.81
C LYS A 72 -23.79 1.33 -5.84
N ALA A 73 -22.67 0.64 -6.02
CA ALA A 73 -21.44 0.95 -5.28
C ALA A 73 -21.02 2.39 -5.55
N SER A 74 -20.63 3.12 -4.49
CA SER A 74 -20.18 4.51 -4.64
C SER A 74 -18.92 4.60 -5.48
N ALA A 75 -18.73 5.73 -6.17
CA ALA A 75 -17.53 5.97 -6.97
C ALA A 75 -16.23 5.84 -6.12
N ASP A 76 -16.29 6.28 -4.86
CA ASP A 76 -15.17 6.17 -3.91
C ASP A 76 -14.86 4.71 -3.57
N LEU A 77 -15.88 3.87 -3.34
CA LEU A 77 -15.67 2.44 -3.09
C LEU A 77 -15.06 1.73 -4.30
N GLN A 78 -15.53 2.05 -5.51
CA GLN A 78 -14.98 1.48 -6.73
C GLN A 78 -13.51 1.88 -6.93
N SER A 79 -13.19 3.15 -6.64
CA SER A 79 -11.82 3.67 -6.67
C SER A 79 -10.93 2.98 -5.63
N TYR A 80 -11.41 2.83 -4.40
CA TYR A 80 -10.70 2.14 -3.32
C TYR A 80 -10.37 0.69 -3.69
N ASN A 81 -11.34 -0.07 -4.20
CA ASN A 81 -11.13 -1.46 -4.58
C ASN A 81 -10.11 -1.60 -5.73
N SER A 82 -10.19 -0.72 -6.72
CA SER A 82 -9.26 -0.72 -7.86
C SER A 82 -7.83 -0.36 -7.42
N LEU A 83 -7.72 0.64 -6.53
CA LEU A 83 -6.45 1.07 -5.97
C LEU A 83 -5.83 -0.01 -5.07
N LEU A 84 -6.64 -0.66 -4.22
CA LEU A 84 -6.20 -1.72 -3.30
C LEU A 84 -5.64 -2.92 -4.07
N LYS A 85 -6.30 -3.33 -5.16
CA LYS A 85 -5.80 -4.39 -6.03
C LYS A 85 -4.43 -4.04 -6.62
N SER A 86 -4.28 -2.80 -7.10
CA SER A 86 -3.02 -2.32 -7.64
C SER A 86 -1.94 -2.23 -6.57
N TYR A 87 -2.30 -1.77 -5.36
CA TYR A 87 -1.39 -1.65 -4.22
C TYR A 87 -0.85 -3.01 -3.79
N ASN A 88 -1.71 -4.02 -3.68
CA ASN A 88 -1.30 -5.38 -3.37
C ASN A 88 -0.34 -5.93 -4.43
N MET A 89 -0.61 -5.69 -5.72
CA MET A 89 0.30 -6.12 -6.79
C MET A 89 1.67 -5.42 -6.72
N VAL A 90 1.71 -4.12 -6.40
CA VAL A 90 2.97 -3.38 -6.19
C VAL A 90 3.72 -3.95 -4.99
N ASN A 91 3.03 -4.17 -3.87
CA ASN A 91 3.63 -4.72 -2.65
C ASN A 91 4.19 -6.12 -2.87
N SER A 92 3.46 -7.04 -3.51
CA SER A 92 3.99 -8.38 -3.80
C SER A 92 5.22 -8.35 -4.70
N ARG A 93 5.30 -7.41 -5.66
CA ARG A 93 6.51 -7.22 -6.48
C ARG A 93 7.69 -6.71 -5.67
N LEU A 94 7.44 -5.79 -4.74
CA LEU A 94 8.44 -5.25 -3.84
C LEU A 94 8.93 -6.32 -2.84
N GLU A 95 8.03 -7.10 -2.26
CA GLU A 95 8.31 -8.21 -1.36
C GLU A 95 9.20 -9.28 -2.04
N ALA A 96 8.87 -9.65 -3.29
CA ALA A 96 9.69 -10.59 -4.07
C ALA A 96 11.11 -10.10 -4.39
N MET A 97 11.43 -8.82 -4.16
CA MET A 97 12.79 -8.29 -4.31
C MET A 97 13.63 -8.39 -3.04
N LEU A 98 12.98 -8.50 -1.87
CA LEU A 98 13.67 -8.67 -0.60
C LEU A 98 14.36 -10.04 -0.57
N PRO A 99 15.52 -10.14 0.12
CA PRO A 99 16.05 -11.46 0.43
C PRO A 99 15.00 -12.26 1.22
N PRO A 100 14.93 -13.58 1.04
CA PRO A 100 14.15 -14.41 1.96
C PRO A 100 14.60 -14.08 3.39
N GLU A 101 13.66 -14.01 4.33
CA GLU A 101 14.01 -13.92 5.73
C GLU A 101 14.94 -15.11 6.05
N GLU A 102 16.14 -14.82 6.54
CA GLU A 102 16.94 -15.85 7.18
C GLU A 102 16.17 -16.25 8.43
N GLU A 103 15.41 -17.34 8.36
CA GLU A 103 15.01 -18.06 9.56
C GLU A 103 16.32 -18.43 10.26
N THR A 104 16.74 -17.62 11.23
CA THR A 104 17.66 -18.08 12.24
C THR A 104 16.90 -19.14 13.02
N ASP A 105 16.92 -20.37 12.51
CA ASP A 105 16.47 -21.54 13.25
C ASP A 105 17.21 -21.46 14.60
N GLU A 106 16.45 -21.51 15.70
CA GLU A 106 16.99 -21.46 17.06
C GLU A 106 18.10 -22.52 17.24
N LEU A 107 18.04 -23.61 16.45
CA LEU A 107 19.06 -24.62 16.36
C LEU A 107 20.39 -24.10 15.77
N THR A 108 20.38 -23.27 14.74
CA THR A 108 21.59 -22.69 14.14
C THR A 108 22.26 -21.71 15.11
N ALA A 109 21.47 -20.87 15.79
CA ALA A 109 21.98 -19.95 16.80
C ALA A 109 22.56 -20.67 18.03
N PHE A 110 22.02 -21.85 18.38
CA PHE A 110 22.56 -22.69 19.46
C PHE A 110 23.90 -23.36 19.07
N LEU A 111 24.05 -23.80 17.82
CA LEU A 111 25.27 -24.46 17.34
C LEU A 111 26.46 -23.50 17.23
N GLU A 112 26.23 -22.24 16.84
CA GLU A 112 27.28 -21.22 16.69
C GLU A 112 27.76 -20.64 18.03
N GLY A 113 27.01 -20.82 19.13
CA GLY A 113 27.33 -20.29 20.46
C GLY A 113 28.25 -21.17 21.32
N ASN A 114 28.79 -22.26 20.79
CA ASN A 114 29.51 -23.30 21.55
C ASN A 114 31.00 -23.48 21.16
N GLU A 115 31.63 -22.48 20.52
CA GLU A 115 33.10 -22.47 20.26
C GLU A 115 33.89 -21.66 21.28
#